data_AF-A0A6J6E4D7-F1
#
_entry.id   AF-A0A6J6E4D7-F1
#
_cell.length_a   1.000
_cell.length_b   1.000
_cell.length_c   1.000
_cell.angle_alpha   90.00
_cell.angle_beta   90.00
_cell.angle_gamma   90.00
#
_symmetry.space_group_name_H-M   'P 1'
#
loop_
_entity.id
_entity.type
_entity.pdbx_description
1 polymer ?
#
loop_
_entity_poly.entity_id
_entity_poly.type
_entity_poly.pdbx_seq_one_letter_code
_entity_poly.pdbx_strand_id
1 'polypeptide(L)'
;MSDAADPHDDALPEPAGAIPADAAPGPQAGPSLDLDAIERDLADVEAALARLDAGTYWTDEVTGEALPDELLAVHPTARRHAAR
;
A
#
# COMPACT_ATOMS: atom_id res chain seq x y z
N MET A 1 17.90 -64.48 -12.16
CA MET A 1 17.53 -63.93 -13.49
C MET A 1 16.02 -63.77 -13.48
N SER A 2 15.50 -62.72 -14.14
CA SER A 2 14.26 -61.95 -13.85
C SER A 2 14.53 -60.87 -12.79
N ASP A 3 14.80 -59.61 -13.12
CA ASP A 3 14.11 -58.69 -14.05
C ASP A 3 12.63 -58.53 -13.74
N ALA A 4 12.35 -57.48 -12.98
CA ALA A 4 11.16 -56.66 -13.10
C ALA A 4 11.62 -55.27 -12.64
N ALA A 5 11.92 -54.40 -13.61
CA ALA A 5 12.03 -52.97 -13.39
C ALA A 5 10.75 -52.52 -12.67
N ASP A 6 10.91 -51.88 -11.52
CA ASP A 6 9.83 -51.17 -10.87
C ASP A 6 9.65 -49.83 -11.61
N PRO A 7 8.53 -49.61 -12.33
CA PRO A 7 8.27 -48.35 -13.00
C PRO A 7 7.52 -47.45 -12.01
N HIS A 8 8.22 -46.94 -11.00
CA HIS A 8 7.94 -45.57 -10.56
C HIS A 8 8.62 -44.68 -11.60
N ASP A 9 8.12 -44.61 -12.84
CA ASP A 9 7.14 -43.60 -13.23
C ASP A 9 7.33 -42.36 -12.36
N ASP A 10 8.32 -41.57 -12.77
CA ASP A 10 8.55 -40.18 -12.41
C ASP A 10 7.34 -39.36 -12.92
N ALA A 11 6.15 -39.68 -12.44
CA ALA A 11 5.01 -38.80 -12.56
C ALA A 11 5.27 -37.68 -11.57
N LEU A 12 5.89 -36.60 -12.07
CA LEU A 12 5.67 -35.27 -11.53
C LEU A 12 4.19 -35.17 -11.14
N PRO A 13 3.85 -34.80 -9.91
CA PRO A 13 2.45 -34.70 -9.53
C PRO A 13 1.74 -33.83 -10.57
N GLU A 14 0.76 -34.44 -11.26
CA GLU A 14 -0.19 -33.72 -12.12
C GLU A 14 -0.59 -32.45 -11.37
N PRO A 15 -0.55 -31.25 -11.99
CA PRO A 15 -0.86 -30.02 -11.28
C PRO A 15 -2.29 -30.12 -10.76
N ALA A 16 -2.40 -30.44 -9.48
CA ALA A 16 -3.66 -30.60 -8.79
C ALA A 16 -4.42 -29.29 -8.88
N GLY A 17 -5.44 -29.27 -9.73
CA GLY A 17 -6.39 -28.18 -9.87
C GLY A 17 -5.74 -26.85 -10.22
N ALA A 18 -5.75 -26.50 -11.51
CA ALA A 18 -5.77 -25.09 -11.87
C ALA A 18 -6.84 -24.42 -11.01
N ILE A 19 -6.42 -23.60 -10.03
CA ILE A 19 -7.32 -22.73 -9.29
C ILE A 19 -8.12 -22.02 -10.38
N PRO A 20 -9.46 -22.11 -10.41
CA PRO A 20 -10.21 -21.27 -11.33
C PRO A 20 -9.73 -19.87 -11.01
N ALA A 21 -9.03 -19.24 -11.96
CA ALA A 21 -8.66 -17.86 -11.84
C ALA A 21 -9.96 -17.17 -11.50
N ASP A 22 -10.04 -16.63 -10.28
CA ASP A 22 -11.12 -15.75 -9.86
C ASP A 22 -11.35 -14.85 -11.06
N ALA A 23 -12.49 -15.04 -11.74
CA ALA A 23 -12.74 -14.39 -13.00
C ALA A 23 -12.81 -12.92 -12.63
N ALA A 24 -11.68 -12.24 -12.77
CA ALA A 24 -11.52 -10.86 -12.36
C ALA A 24 -12.74 -10.14 -12.91
N PRO A 25 -13.55 -9.49 -12.06
CA PRO A 25 -14.76 -8.82 -12.52
C PRO A 25 -14.34 -7.98 -13.72
N GLY A 26 -14.86 -8.32 -14.91
CA GLY A 26 -14.44 -7.69 -16.17
C GLY A 26 -14.49 -6.18 -16.02
N PRO A 27 -13.63 -5.40 -16.71
CA PRO A 27 -13.29 -4.02 -16.34
C PRO A 27 -14.55 -3.25 -15.97
N GLN A 28 -14.80 -3.15 -14.67
CA GLN A 28 -15.86 -2.32 -14.14
C GLN A 28 -15.36 -0.92 -14.50
N ALA A 29 -16.04 -0.23 -15.40
CA ALA A 29 -15.76 1.17 -15.70
C ALA A 29 -16.15 1.98 -14.46
N GLY A 30 -15.30 1.91 -13.43
CA GLY A 30 -15.39 2.70 -12.23
C GLY A 30 -15.23 4.19 -12.58
N PRO A 31 -15.58 5.08 -11.65
CA PRO A 31 -15.31 6.50 -11.84
C PRO A 31 -13.84 6.69 -12.20
N SER A 32 -13.56 7.52 -13.20
CA SER A 32 -12.19 7.88 -13.57
C SER A 32 -11.49 8.45 -12.33
N LEU A 33 -10.42 7.80 -11.89
CA LEU A 33 -9.63 8.27 -10.76
C LEU A 33 -8.90 9.54 -11.14
N ASP A 34 -8.89 10.52 -10.24
CA ASP A 34 -8.05 11.70 -10.35
C ASP A 34 -6.64 11.33 -9.88
N LEU A 35 -5.79 10.96 -10.84
CA LEU A 35 -4.42 10.50 -10.55
C LEU A 35 -3.54 11.64 -10.01
N ASP A 36 -3.77 12.88 -10.46
CA ASP A 36 -3.00 14.04 -9.99
C ASP A 36 -3.33 14.34 -8.52
N ALA A 37 -4.60 14.14 -8.12
CA ALA A 37 -4.97 14.22 -6.72
C ALA A 37 -4.31 13.14 -5.87
N ILE A 38 -4.31 11.89 -6.35
CA ILE A 38 -3.68 10.77 -5.64
C ILE A 38 -2.17 10.99 -5.52
N GLU A 39 -1.49 11.45 -6.58
CA GLU A 39 -0.05 11.71 -6.54
C GLU A 39 0.31 12.76 -5.48
N ARG A 40 -0.46 13.85 -5.40
CA ARG A 40 -0.27 14.88 -4.38
C ARG A 40 -0.49 14.33 -2.98
N ASP A 41 -1.55 13.56 -2.76
CA ASP A 41 -1.84 12.97 -1.45
C ASP A 41 -0.71 12.04 -1.00
N LEU A 42 -0.16 11.23 -1.92
CA LEU A 42 0.99 10.36 -1.64
C LEU A 42 2.27 11.16 -1.36
N ALA A 43 2.52 12.24 -2.10
CA ALA A 43 3.65 13.13 -1.83
C ALA A 43 3.55 13.80 -0.45
N ASP A 44 2.34 14.15 -0.01
CA ASP A 44 2.09 14.69 1.34
C ASP A 44 2.36 13.66 2.43
N VAL A 45 2.02 12.39 2.20
CA VAL A 45 2.35 11.29 3.12
C VAL A 45 3.85 11.07 3.20
N GLU A 46 4.56 11.05 2.07
CA GLU A 46 6.02 10.89 2.05
C GLU A 46 6.73 12.02 2.82
N ALA A 47 6.29 13.26 2.62
CA ALA A 47 6.81 14.40 3.37
C ALA A 47 6.54 14.30 4.89
N ALA A 48 5.36 13.80 5.28
CA ALA A 48 5.02 13.57 6.69
C ALA A 48 5.92 12.49 7.32
N LEU A 49 6.18 11.39 6.62
CA LEU A 49 7.07 10.33 7.08
C LEU A 49 8.52 10.83 7.23
N ALA A 50 9.02 11.61 6.27
CA ALA A 50 10.35 12.21 6.36
C ALA A 50 10.49 13.14 7.58
N ARG A 51 9.45 13.92 7.91
CA ARG A 51 9.41 14.74 9.14
C ARG A 51 9.39 13.88 10.40
N LEU A 52 8.71 12.74 10.38
CA LEU A 52 8.65 11.83 11.53
C LEU A 52 10.03 11.25 11.81
N ASP A 53 10.72 10.78 10.78
CA ASP A 53 12.11 10.31 10.88
C ASP A 53 13.06 11.42 11.34
N ALA A 54 12.84 12.66 10.90
CA ALA A 54 13.61 13.83 11.32
C ALA A 54 13.26 14.35 12.72
N GLY A 55 12.21 13.83 13.37
CA GLY A 55 11.74 14.30 14.68
C GLY A 55 11.09 15.69 14.66
N THR A 56 10.56 16.13 13.51
CA THR A 56 9.90 17.44 13.32
C THR A 56 8.42 17.30 12.95
N TYR A 57 7.88 16.07 12.96
CA TYR A 57 6.51 15.78 12.54
C TYR A 57 5.43 16.54 13.31
N TRP A 58 5.59 16.70 14.62
CA TRP A 58 4.64 17.42 15.48
C TRP A 58 4.88 18.93 15.50
N THR A 59 5.74 19.48 14.66
CA THR A 59 6.10 20.91 14.71
C THR A 59 5.47 21.67 13.55
N ASP A 60 4.83 22.80 13.86
CA ASP A 60 4.36 23.76 12.87
C ASP A 60 5.57 24.36 12.15
N GLU A 61 5.62 24.24 10.83
CA GLU A 61 6.77 24.67 10.03
C GLU A 61 6.93 26.20 9.94
N VAL A 62 5.90 26.97 10.31
CA VAL A 62 5.90 28.44 10.28
C VAL A 62 6.15 29.01 11.65
N THR A 63 5.43 28.56 12.66
CA THR A 63 5.53 29.11 14.03
C THR A 63 6.58 28.41 14.88
N GLY A 64 6.92 27.16 14.55
CA GLY A 64 7.78 26.31 15.38
C GLY A 64 7.08 25.75 16.62
N GLU A 65 5.79 26.04 16.82
CA GLU A 65 5.01 25.50 17.93
C GLU A 65 4.58 24.05 17.68
N ALA A 66 4.21 23.32 18.74
CA ALA A 66 3.69 21.96 18.59
C ALA A 66 2.30 21.98 17.95
N LEU A 67 2.08 21.11 16.96
CA LEU A 67 0.77 20.84 16.37
C LEU A 67 -0.09 20.04 17.37
N PRO A 68 -1.40 20.30 17.46
CA PRO A 68 -2.29 19.55 18.35
C PRO A 68 -2.43 18.10 17.90
N ASP A 69 -2.46 17.17 18.85
CA ASP A 69 -2.67 15.75 18.58
C ASP A 69 -4.02 15.50 17.89
N GLU A 70 -5.07 16.25 18.27
CA GLU A 70 -6.40 16.14 17.67
C GLU A 70 -6.39 16.56 16.19
N LEU A 71 -5.54 17.51 15.82
CA LEU A 71 -5.38 17.92 14.43
C LEU A 71 -4.73 16.79 13.63
N LEU A 72 -3.62 16.23 14.12
CA LEU A 72 -2.88 15.17 13.43
C LEU A 72 -3.67 13.85 13.37
N ALA A 73 -4.53 13.58 14.34
CA ALA A 73 -5.42 12.43 14.32
C ALA A 73 -6.44 12.49 13.16
N VAL A 74 -6.88 13.70 12.77
CA VAL A 74 -7.83 13.92 11.67
C VAL A 74 -7.10 14.18 10.34
N HIS A 75 -5.99 14.88 10.39
CA HIS A 75 -5.19 15.33 9.26
C HIS A 75 -3.71 14.98 9.47
N PRO A 76 -3.31 13.71 9.25
CA PRO A 76 -1.97 13.24 9.58
C PRO A 76 -0.86 13.89 8.73
N THR A 77 -1.20 14.51 7.60
CA THR A 77 -0.26 15.25 6.75
C THR A 77 -0.24 16.75 7.01
N ALA A 78 -0.97 17.23 8.03
CA ALA A 78 -0.98 18.65 8.39
C ALA A 78 0.42 19.12 8.80
N ARG A 79 0.84 20.28 8.27
CA ARG A 79 2.15 20.89 8.53
C ARG A 79 2.07 22.17 9.37
N ARG A 80 0.85 22.67 9.56
CA ARG A 80 0.54 23.96 10.16
C ARG A 80 -0.77 23.87 10.93
N HIS A 81 -0.93 24.77 11.90
CA HIS A 81 -2.22 25.04 12.49
C HIS A 81 -3.22 25.51 11.43
N ALA A 82 -4.50 25.25 11.66
CA ALA A 82 -5.55 25.84 10.85
C ALA A 82 -5.42 27.38 10.87
N ALA A 83 -5.52 28.00 9.70
CA ALA A 83 -5.59 29.46 9.63
C ALA A 83 -6.78 29.93 10.46
N ARG A 84 -6.51 30.70 11.50
CA ARG A 84 -7.54 31.30 12.36
C ARG A 84 -8.25 32.44 11.64
#